data_AF-A0A016SKY2-F1
#
_entry.id   AF-A0A016SKY2-F1
#
_cell.length_a   1.000
_cell.length_b   1.000
_cell.length_c   1.000
_cell.angle_alpha   90.00
_cell.angle_beta   90.00
_cell.angle_gamma   90.00
#
_symmetry.space_group_name_H-M   'P 1'
#
loop_
_entity.id
_entity.type
_entity.pdbx_description
1 polymer ?
#
loop_
_entity_poly.entity_id
_entity_poly.type
_entity_poly.pdbx_seq_one_letter_code
_entity_poly.pdbx_strand_id
1 'polypeptide(L)'
;MEDKLESFMSSSADQLREPISQVEALPDEEYMAKLVDEVRDVEEDIDINKECNNFESINSEDDSKRSIGLPVKRDSEDPFDEYDDPDYVKKRRYYEPDVASHIKELEQDLDDLYYGLKFLPQRKIGETSAGVESHVRCSFCGQYGVHYSDSCPELVNGDERFSFIVRERLCQYCLEDCNPRRRCKSRNKRCWYSGIVERTVLNFLIPNDDGHHRALCSIPDSKNKIAERIAEIKEELRLAEQDL
;
A
#
# COMPACT_ATOMS: atom_id res chain seq x y z
N MET A 1 24.92 -4.42 70.73
CA MET A 1 26.06 -3.51 70.55
C MET A 1 26.77 -4.01 69.29
N GLU A 2 26.18 -3.74 68.13
CA GLU A 2 26.31 -2.44 67.43
C GLU A 2 27.77 -2.27 66.98
N ASP A 3 28.12 -1.92 65.75
CA ASP A 3 27.44 -1.70 64.46
C ASP A 3 28.58 -1.17 63.58
N LYS A 4 28.67 -1.57 62.31
CA LYS A 4 28.69 -0.62 61.18
C LYS A 4 28.85 -1.30 59.81
N LEU A 5 28.01 -0.80 58.91
CA LEU A 5 27.96 -1.03 57.47
C LEU A 5 28.74 0.09 56.74
N GLU A 6 28.88 -0.06 55.42
CA GLU A 6 29.45 0.91 54.44
C GLU A 6 31.00 1.06 54.49
N SER A 7 31.74 1.31 53.39
CA SER A 7 31.35 1.92 52.11
C SER A 7 32.28 1.60 50.90
N PHE A 8 31.68 1.42 49.72
CA PHE A 8 32.07 1.80 48.33
C PHE A 8 33.49 1.63 47.71
N MET A 9 33.53 0.77 46.67
CA MET A 9 33.93 0.99 45.24
C MET A 9 35.34 1.48 44.78
N SER A 10 35.68 1.00 43.57
CA SER A 10 36.85 1.32 42.70
C SER A 10 38.21 0.77 43.16
N SER A 11 39.11 0.28 42.31
CA SER A 11 39.10 -0.03 40.86
C SER A 11 40.12 -1.18 40.61
N SER A 12 40.33 -1.79 39.43
CA SER A 12 39.87 -1.57 38.05
C SER A 12 39.59 -2.94 37.37
N ALA A 13 39.08 -2.95 36.13
CA ALA A 13 39.08 -4.11 35.24
C ALA A 13 39.78 -3.74 33.92
N ASP A 14 40.90 -4.41 33.62
CA ASP A 14 41.63 -4.26 32.36
C ASP A 14 42.37 -5.57 32.05
N GLN A 15 42.74 -5.80 30.79
CA GLN A 15 43.38 -7.02 30.24
C GLN A 15 42.51 -8.27 30.07
N LEU A 16 41.60 -8.25 29.09
CA LEU A 16 41.51 -9.29 28.06
C LEU A 16 40.96 -8.66 26.78
N ARG A 17 41.85 -8.30 25.85
CA ARG A 17 41.49 -7.84 24.50
C ARG A 17 42.38 -8.54 23.49
N GLU A 18 41.81 -9.48 22.76
CA GLU A 18 42.45 -10.17 21.63
C GLU A 18 42.94 -9.14 20.59
N PRO A 19 44.09 -9.37 19.93
CA PRO A 19 44.58 -8.47 18.90
C PRO A 19 43.69 -8.56 17.65
N ILE A 20 43.13 -7.43 17.21
CA ILE A 20 42.39 -7.33 15.95
C ILE A 20 43.38 -7.60 14.82
N SER A 21 43.19 -8.73 14.11
CA SER A 21 43.98 -9.03 12.91
C SER A 21 43.75 -7.96 11.85
N GLN A 22 44.81 -7.60 11.14
CA GLN A 22 44.79 -6.59 10.09
C GLN A 22 43.76 -6.98 9.02
N VAL A 23 42.74 -6.14 8.83
CA VAL A 23 41.84 -6.23 7.69
C VAL A 23 42.58 -5.59 6.52
N GLU A 24 43.20 -6.41 5.69
CA GLU A 24 43.77 -5.94 4.42
C GLU A 24 42.64 -5.38 3.55
N ALA A 25 42.80 -4.14 3.09
CA ALA A 25 41.84 -3.53 2.19
C ALA A 25 41.96 -4.20 0.82
N LEU A 26 40.89 -4.88 0.40
CA LEU A 26 40.81 -5.46 -0.94
C LEU A 26 40.96 -4.34 -1.98
N PRO A 27 41.73 -4.56 -3.07
CA PRO A 27 41.89 -3.57 -4.13
C PRO A 27 40.55 -3.32 -4.83
N ASP A 28 40.30 -2.07 -5.20
CA ASP A 28 39.02 -1.58 -5.73
C ASP A 28 38.47 -2.44 -6.90
N GLU A 29 39.35 -2.97 -7.75
CA GLU A 29 39.01 -3.87 -8.87
C GLU A 29 38.24 -5.13 -8.42
N GLU A 30 38.69 -5.78 -7.33
CA GLU A 30 38.10 -7.02 -6.80
C GLU A 30 36.80 -6.74 -6.03
N TYR A 31 36.75 -5.60 -5.33
CA TYR A 31 35.53 -5.11 -4.69
C TYR A 31 34.43 -4.81 -5.73
N MET A 32 34.79 -4.15 -6.84
CA MET A 32 33.84 -3.82 -7.91
C MET A 32 33.40 -5.07 -8.70
N ALA A 33 34.29 -6.03 -8.95
CA ALA A 33 33.92 -7.30 -9.59
C ALA A 33 32.85 -8.07 -8.77
N LYS A 34 32.99 -8.08 -7.44
CA LYS A 34 32.05 -8.76 -6.54
C LYS A 34 30.64 -8.13 -6.54
N LEU A 35 30.56 -6.80 -6.64
CA LEU A 35 29.28 -6.09 -6.77
C LEU A 35 28.57 -6.33 -8.11
N VAL A 36 29.30 -6.77 -9.15
CA VAL A 36 28.71 -7.11 -10.46
C VAL A 36 28.14 -8.53 -10.46
N ASP A 37 28.78 -9.49 -9.79
CA ASP A 37 28.27 -10.87 -9.68
C ASP A 37 27.02 -10.96 -8.79
N GLU A 38 26.97 -10.25 -7.66
CA GLU A 38 25.82 -10.26 -6.73
C GLU A 38 24.49 -9.74 -7.35
N VAL A 39 24.53 -9.16 -8.57
CA VAL A 39 23.35 -8.63 -9.29
C VAL A 39 22.88 -9.55 -10.42
N ARG A 40 23.65 -10.59 -10.79
CA ARG A 40 23.34 -11.44 -11.96
C ARG A 40 22.37 -12.60 -11.66
N ASP A 41 22.24 -12.99 -10.40
CA ASP A 41 21.46 -14.17 -9.98
C ASP A 41 19.94 -13.91 -9.78
N VAL A 42 19.34 -12.94 -10.49
CA VAL A 42 17.92 -12.58 -10.34
C VAL A 42 17.14 -12.55 -11.67
N GLU A 43 17.75 -12.96 -12.78
CA GLU A 43 17.11 -13.05 -14.10
C GLU A 43 16.88 -14.50 -14.55
N GLU A 44 16.12 -15.30 -13.77
CA GLU A 44 15.57 -16.57 -14.27
C GLU A 44 14.21 -16.93 -13.60
N ASP A 45 13.27 -17.36 -14.45
CA ASP A 45 12.02 -18.10 -14.20
C ASP A 45 10.87 -17.49 -13.36
N ILE A 46 9.98 -16.75 -14.05
CA ILE A 46 8.54 -16.69 -13.73
C ILE A 46 7.72 -17.11 -14.98
N ASP A 47 7.45 -18.42 -15.11
CA ASP A 47 6.60 -18.99 -16.15
C ASP A 47 5.13 -19.01 -15.69
N ILE A 48 4.34 -18.02 -16.14
CA ILE A 48 2.89 -17.94 -15.89
C ILE A 48 2.14 -18.33 -17.16
N ASN A 49 2.13 -19.62 -17.48
CA ASN A 49 1.22 -20.16 -18.49
C ASN A 49 0.73 -21.57 -18.18
N LYS A 50 -0.18 -21.69 -17.20
CA LYS A 50 -1.11 -22.84 -17.10
C LYS A 50 -2.38 -22.57 -16.28
N GLU A 51 -3.43 -22.24 -17.01
CA GLU A 51 -4.82 -22.68 -16.86
C GLU A 51 -5.52 -22.62 -15.48
N CYS A 52 -6.52 -21.72 -15.39
CA CYS A 52 -7.80 -22.06 -14.78
C CYS A 52 -8.98 -21.29 -15.43
N ASN A 53 -9.45 -21.77 -16.59
CA ASN A 53 -10.74 -21.38 -17.17
C ASN A 53 -11.91 -22.05 -16.44
N ASN A 54 -12.84 -21.26 -15.89
CA ASN A 54 -14.30 -21.51 -15.79
C ASN A 54 -14.92 -20.29 -15.07
N PHE A 55 -15.86 -19.54 -15.67
CA PHE A 55 -17.31 -19.81 -15.70
C PHE A 55 -17.94 -19.70 -14.29
N GLU A 56 -18.97 -18.90 -14.01
CA GLU A 56 -20.20 -18.68 -14.79
C GLU A 56 -20.90 -17.34 -14.46
N SER A 57 -21.76 -16.84 -15.35
CA SER A 57 -22.56 -15.61 -15.18
C SER A 57 -23.86 -15.85 -14.40
N ILE A 58 -24.40 -14.83 -13.71
CA ILE A 58 -25.75 -14.89 -13.14
C ILE A 58 -26.51 -13.57 -13.40
N ASN A 59 -27.62 -13.66 -14.13
CA ASN A 59 -28.60 -12.59 -14.28
C ASN A 59 -29.61 -12.60 -13.11
N SER A 60 -30.20 -11.44 -12.80
CA SER A 60 -31.56 -11.39 -12.28
C SER A 60 -32.26 -10.07 -12.67
N GLU A 61 -33.49 -10.21 -13.15
CA GLU A 61 -34.40 -9.11 -13.49
C GLU A 61 -35.40 -8.85 -12.34
N ASP A 62 -36.20 -7.81 -12.53
CA ASP A 62 -37.60 -7.64 -12.08
C ASP A 62 -37.91 -6.57 -11.00
N ASP A 63 -39.20 -6.23 -10.89
CA ASP A 63 -39.71 -4.86 -11.04
C ASP A 63 -40.58 -4.36 -9.85
N SER A 64 -41.06 -3.11 -9.97
CA SER A 64 -42.37 -2.61 -9.51
C SER A 64 -42.48 -1.64 -8.30
N LYS A 65 -42.40 -0.33 -8.66
CA LYS A 65 -43.50 0.68 -8.59
C LYS A 65 -44.08 1.18 -7.24
N ARG A 66 -44.05 2.53 -7.06
CA ARG A 66 -45.23 3.45 -6.94
C ARG A 66 -44.76 4.93 -6.82
N SER A 67 -45.05 5.86 -7.77
CA SER A 67 -46.30 6.64 -8.02
C SER A 67 -46.56 7.76 -6.98
N ILE A 68 -46.89 9.04 -7.23
CA ILE A 68 -47.36 9.89 -8.37
C ILE A 68 -47.04 11.38 -8.00
N GLY A 69 -46.93 12.43 -8.85
CA GLY A 69 -47.08 12.63 -10.30
C GLY A 69 -47.02 14.13 -10.69
N LEU A 70 -47.64 14.54 -11.82
CA LEU A 70 -47.70 15.92 -12.39
C LEU A 70 -49.18 16.38 -12.55
N PRO A 71 -49.52 17.68 -12.76
CA PRO A 71 -49.52 18.36 -14.09
C PRO A 71 -49.06 19.85 -14.02
N VAL A 72 -48.83 20.62 -15.09
CA VAL A 72 -49.73 21.06 -16.19
C VAL A 72 -48.91 21.64 -17.36
N LYS A 73 -49.39 21.48 -18.60
CA LYS A 73 -48.84 22.09 -19.83
C LYS A 73 -49.23 23.57 -19.98
N ARG A 74 -48.41 24.36 -20.71
CA ARG A 74 -48.93 25.37 -21.65
C ARG A 74 -48.11 25.37 -22.92
N ASP A 75 -48.83 25.43 -24.03
CA ASP A 75 -48.31 25.40 -25.39
C ASP A 75 -47.95 26.83 -25.84
N SER A 76 -46.84 26.97 -26.55
CA SER A 76 -46.53 28.11 -27.40
C SER A 76 -45.62 27.63 -28.51
N GLU A 77 -46.21 27.39 -29.68
CA GLU A 77 -45.50 27.15 -30.93
C GLU A 77 -44.81 28.45 -31.35
N ASP A 78 -43.50 28.39 -31.61
CA ASP A 78 -42.78 29.36 -32.43
C ASP A 78 -41.52 28.65 -33.01
N PRO A 79 -40.99 29.08 -34.16
CA PRO A 79 -40.83 28.11 -35.24
C PRO A 79 -39.43 27.53 -35.36
N PHE A 80 -39.37 26.46 -36.15
CA PHE A 80 -38.16 25.89 -36.71
C PHE A 80 -37.45 26.93 -37.59
N ASP A 81 -36.48 27.64 -37.02
CA ASP A 81 -35.56 28.50 -37.77
C ASP A 81 -34.27 27.71 -38.03
N GLU A 82 -34.19 27.15 -39.23
CA GLU A 82 -33.09 26.34 -39.74
C GLU A 82 -31.89 27.24 -40.07
N TYR A 83 -31.27 27.81 -39.04
CA TYR A 83 -29.97 28.45 -39.17
C TYR A 83 -28.89 27.38 -39.37
N ASP A 84 -28.69 27.05 -40.64
CA ASP A 84 -27.55 26.31 -41.17
C ASP A 84 -26.26 27.15 -40.95
N ASP A 85 -25.77 27.15 -39.71
CA ASP A 85 -24.49 27.76 -39.32
C ASP A 85 -23.34 26.77 -39.62
N PRO A 86 -22.54 27.02 -40.69
CA PRO A 86 -21.45 26.13 -41.08
C PRO A 86 -20.29 26.08 -40.08
N ASP A 87 -20.25 26.96 -39.06
CA ASP A 87 -19.29 26.88 -37.96
C ASP A 87 -19.80 26.02 -36.79
N TYR A 88 -21.11 25.76 -36.66
CA TYR A 88 -21.64 24.84 -35.66
C TYR A 88 -21.30 23.38 -36.01
N VAL A 89 -21.30 23.04 -37.30
CA VAL A 89 -20.88 21.72 -37.80
C VAL A 89 -19.38 21.47 -37.55
N LYS A 90 -18.53 22.51 -37.55
CA LYS A 90 -17.08 22.37 -37.27
C LYS A 90 -16.74 22.11 -35.81
N LYS A 91 -17.61 22.49 -34.86
CA LYS A 91 -17.38 22.22 -33.42
C LYS A 91 -17.62 20.77 -33.01
N ARG A 92 -18.08 19.92 -33.93
CA ARG A 92 -18.34 18.49 -33.70
C ARG A 92 -17.23 17.58 -34.25
N ARG A 93 -15.97 18.04 -34.25
CA ARG A 93 -14.83 17.13 -34.20
C ARG A 93 -14.94 16.34 -32.90
N TYR A 94 -15.47 15.12 -33.00
CA TYR A 94 -15.34 14.12 -31.95
C TYR A 94 -13.84 14.01 -31.62
N TYR A 95 -13.53 14.15 -30.34
CA TYR A 95 -12.19 13.91 -29.83
C TYR A 95 -12.06 12.38 -29.73
N GLU A 96 -11.79 11.73 -30.86
CA GLU A 96 -11.13 10.43 -30.80
C GLU A 96 -9.82 10.66 -30.05
N PRO A 97 -9.56 9.95 -28.93
CA PRO A 97 -8.26 10.02 -28.28
C PRO A 97 -7.21 9.64 -29.31
N ASP A 98 -6.24 10.53 -29.52
CA ASP A 98 -5.08 10.22 -30.34
C ASP A 98 -4.40 8.99 -29.72
N VAL A 99 -4.37 7.88 -30.46
CA VAL A 99 -3.86 6.59 -29.97
C VAL A 99 -2.42 6.73 -29.49
N ALA A 100 -1.62 7.56 -30.16
CA ALA A 100 -0.26 7.88 -29.73
C ALA A 100 -0.19 8.66 -28.40
N SER A 101 -1.18 9.51 -28.11
CA SER A 101 -1.30 10.19 -26.82
C SER A 101 -1.71 9.22 -25.70
N HIS A 102 -2.62 8.27 -25.98
CA HIS A 102 -3.03 7.25 -25.02
C HIS A 102 -1.90 6.24 -24.71
N ILE A 103 -1.19 5.75 -25.73
CA ILE A 103 0.03 4.93 -25.57
C ILE A 103 1.01 5.61 -24.62
N LYS A 104 1.26 6.91 -24.81
CA LYS A 104 2.17 7.69 -23.97
C LYS A 104 1.68 7.86 -22.52
N GLU A 105 0.37 7.93 -22.29
CA GLU A 105 -0.20 7.94 -20.93
C GLU A 105 0.04 6.59 -20.23
N LEU A 106 -0.15 5.47 -20.94
CA LEU A 106 0.12 4.12 -20.43
C LEU A 106 1.62 3.89 -20.15
N GLU A 107 2.52 4.38 -21.01
CA GLU A 107 3.97 4.37 -20.78
C GLU A 107 4.34 5.11 -19.47
N GLN A 108 3.78 6.31 -19.28
CA GLN A 108 4.03 7.11 -18.07
C GLN A 108 3.47 6.45 -16.81
N ASP A 109 2.28 5.85 -16.88
CA ASP A 109 1.68 5.10 -15.78
C ASP A 109 2.54 3.87 -15.40
N LEU A 110 3.14 3.17 -16.37
CA LEU A 110 4.09 2.09 -16.08
C LEU A 110 5.34 2.59 -15.36
N ASP A 111 5.97 3.66 -15.83
CA ASP A 111 7.15 4.26 -15.20
C ASP A 111 6.84 4.70 -13.75
N ASP A 112 5.70 5.35 -13.54
CA ASP A 112 5.25 5.79 -12.22
C ASP A 112 4.92 4.60 -11.28
N LEU A 113 4.36 3.51 -11.80
CA LEU A 113 4.11 2.29 -11.03
C LEU A 113 5.42 1.55 -10.68
N TYR A 114 6.38 1.48 -11.60
CA TYR A 114 7.71 0.93 -11.34
C TYR A 114 8.46 1.76 -10.28
N TYR A 115 8.38 3.09 -10.36
CA TYR A 115 8.87 3.98 -9.32
C TYR A 115 8.16 3.73 -7.98
N GLY A 116 6.83 3.63 -7.99
CA GLY A 116 6.02 3.32 -6.82
C GLY A 116 6.41 2.00 -6.15
N LEU A 117 6.62 0.94 -6.94
CA LEU A 117 7.05 -0.37 -6.44
C LEU A 117 8.42 -0.31 -5.74
N LYS A 118 9.36 0.46 -6.31
CA LYS A 118 10.71 0.66 -5.74
C LYS A 118 10.68 1.43 -4.41
N PHE A 119 9.80 2.41 -4.29
CA PHE A 119 9.69 3.29 -3.12
C PHE A 119 8.51 2.97 -2.18
N LEU A 120 7.89 1.80 -2.33
CA LEU A 120 6.79 1.34 -1.49
C LEU A 120 7.21 1.33 0.00
N PRO A 121 6.46 1.98 0.91
CA PRO A 121 6.87 2.12 2.30
C PRO A 121 6.80 0.78 3.04
N GLN A 122 7.96 0.25 3.40
CA GLN A 122 8.09 -1.06 4.04
C GLN A 122 7.86 -1.01 5.55
N ARG A 123 7.25 -2.07 6.09
CA ARG A 123 7.10 -2.31 7.53
C ARG A 123 8.40 -2.86 8.11
N LYS A 124 8.91 -2.24 9.18
CA LYS A 124 10.09 -2.73 9.90
C LYS A 124 9.69 -3.83 10.87
N ILE A 125 9.88 -5.09 10.50
CA ILE A 125 9.64 -6.26 11.33
C ILE A 125 10.88 -6.56 12.19
N GLY A 126 10.69 -6.97 13.45
CA GLY A 126 11.77 -7.52 14.27
C GLY A 126 11.69 -7.21 15.76
N GLU A 127 12.43 -7.98 16.54
CA GLU A 127 12.39 -7.99 18.01
C GLU A 127 13.19 -6.86 18.69
N THR A 128 14.03 -6.14 17.95
CA THR A 128 14.98 -5.17 18.51
C THR A 128 14.69 -3.75 18.04
N SER A 129 13.46 -3.29 18.29
CA SER A 129 13.13 -1.87 18.16
C SER A 129 13.79 -1.08 19.30
N ALA A 130 15.00 -0.57 19.07
CA ALA A 130 15.69 0.28 20.04
C ALA A 130 14.80 1.48 20.45
N GLY A 131 14.54 1.62 21.75
CA GLY A 131 13.63 2.65 22.28
C GLY A 131 12.16 2.27 22.37
N VAL A 132 11.80 0.99 22.50
CA VAL A 132 10.48 0.58 23.03
C VAL A 132 10.51 0.66 24.56
N GLU A 133 9.49 1.27 25.15
CA GLU A 133 9.34 1.35 26.61
C GLU A 133 8.83 0.01 27.16
N SER A 134 9.34 -0.42 28.32
CA SER A 134 9.09 -1.77 28.88
C SER A 134 7.61 -2.12 29.14
N HIS A 135 6.74 -1.12 29.24
CA HIS A 135 5.30 -1.29 29.45
C HIS A 135 4.50 -1.39 28.14
N VAL A 136 5.11 -1.11 26.98
CA VAL A 136 4.47 -1.25 25.67
C VAL A 136 4.24 -2.73 25.39
N ARG A 137 2.98 -3.11 25.21
CA ARG A 137 2.57 -4.47 24.85
C ARG A 137 2.23 -4.54 23.36
N CYS A 138 2.75 -5.54 22.66
CA CYS A 138 2.31 -5.85 21.31
C CYS A 138 0.88 -6.41 21.32
N SER A 139 0.00 -5.82 20.52
CA SER A 139 -1.42 -6.21 20.42
C SER A 139 -1.65 -7.56 19.76
N PHE A 140 -0.66 -8.10 19.03
CA PHE A 140 -0.76 -9.34 18.26
C PHE A 140 -0.16 -10.54 19.02
N CYS A 141 1.14 -10.51 19.34
CA CYS A 141 1.82 -11.59 20.07
C CYS A 141 1.82 -11.43 21.60
N GLY A 142 1.40 -10.27 22.13
CA GLY A 142 1.29 -10.04 23.57
C GLY A 142 2.61 -9.78 24.32
N GLN A 143 3.77 -9.82 23.67
CA GLN A 143 5.09 -9.52 24.26
C GLN A 143 5.17 -8.06 24.76
N TYR A 144 5.99 -7.81 25.79
CA TYR A 144 6.18 -6.50 26.43
C TYR A 144 7.60 -5.96 26.21
N GLY A 145 7.74 -4.69 25.85
CA GLY A 145 9.04 -4.00 25.75
C GLY A 145 9.96 -4.42 24.60
N VAL A 146 9.57 -5.42 23.80
CA VAL A 146 10.37 -5.97 22.69
C VAL A 146 10.16 -5.13 21.42
N HIS A 147 8.91 -4.99 20.97
CA HIS A 147 8.56 -4.31 19.72
C HIS A 147 7.19 -3.62 19.80
N TYR A 148 7.00 -2.59 18.98
CA TYR A 148 5.67 -1.99 18.76
C TYR A 148 4.80 -2.95 17.93
N SER A 149 3.47 -2.94 18.10
CA SER A 149 2.55 -3.84 17.37
C SER A 149 2.74 -3.81 15.85
N ASP A 150 3.10 -2.65 15.28
CA ASP A 150 3.40 -2.49 13.84
C ASP A 150 4.58 -3.35 13.37
N SER A 151 5.56 -3.60 14.25
CA SER A 151 6.79 -4.36 13.99
C SER A 151 6.72 -5.84 14.37
N CYS A 152 5.53 -6.36 14.70
CA CYS A 152 5.36 -7.72 15.19
C CYS A 152 5.82 -8.79 14.18
N PRO A 153 6.73 -9.72 14.56
CA PRO A 153 7.20 -10.80 13.69
C PRO A 153 6.23 -11.99 13.58
N GLU A 154 5.39 -12.23 14.60
CA GLU A 154 4.43 -13.35 14.62
C GLU A 154 3.25 -13.18 13.66
N LEU A 155 2.90 -11.93 13.36
CA LEU A 155 1.80 -11.59 12.46
C LEU A 155 2.29 -10.44 11.59
N VAL A 156 2.67 -10.72 10.34
CA VAL A 156 3.39 -9.78 9.48
C VAL A 156 2.45 -9.03 8.53
N ASN A 157 1.51 -9.74 7.91
CA ASN A 157 0.64 -9.24 6.85
C ASN A 157 -0.50 -8.36 7.40
N GLY A 158 -0.80 -7.23 6.75
CA GLY A 158 -1.83 -6.28 7.16
C GLY A 158 -3.26 -6.84 7.16
N ASP A 159 -3.64 -7.64 6.16
CA ASP A 159 -4.99 -8.19 6.02
C ASP A 159 -5.22 -9.33 7.06
N GLU A 160 -4.18 -10.09 7.39
CA GLU A 160 -4.18 -11.03 8.53
C GLU A 160 -4.32 -10.31 9.88
N ARG A 161 -3.58 -9.20 10.07
CA ARG A 161 -3.70 -8.35 11.26
C ARG A 161 -5.08 -7.72 11.41
N PHE A 162 -5.71 -7.32 10.31
CA PHE A 162 -7.10 -6.85 10.29
C PHE A 162 -8.06 -7.97 10.69
N SER A 163 -7.91 -9.16 10.09
CA SER A 163 -8.71 -10.34 10.43
C SER A 163 -8.56 -10.75 11.90
N PHE A 164 -7.35 -10.64 12.46
CA PHE A 164 -7.06 -10.86 13.87
C PHE A 164 -7.83 -9.91 14.78
N ILE A 165 -7.79 -8.59 14.55
CA ILE A 165 -8.49 -7.64 15.43
C ILE A 165 -10.01 -7.78 15.38
N VAL A 166 -10.58 -8.13 14.22
CA VAL A 166 -12.02 -8.39 14.08
C VAL A 166 -12.42 -9.61 14.92
N ARG A 167 -11.61 -10.67 14.88
CA ARG A 167 -11.81 -11.90 15.67
C ARG A 167 -11.67 -11.65 17.18
N GLU A 168 -10.64 -10.91 17.59
CA GLU A 168 -10.39 -10.53 19.00
C GLU A 168 -11.26 -9.34 19.48
N ARG A 169 -12.09 -8.77 18.61
CA ARG A 169 -12.94 -7.59 18.87
C ARG A 169 -12.19 -6.33 19.33
N LEU A 170 -10.92 -6.21 18.93
CA LEU A 170 -10.11 -5.02 19.16
C LEU A 170 -10.50 -3.92 18.17
N CYS A 171 -10.46 -2.66 18.61
CA CYS A 171 -10.88 -1.55 17.77
C CYS A 171 -9.78 -1.16 16.76
N GLN A 172 -10.15 -1.09 15.47
CA GLN A 172 -9.24 -0.84 14.34
C GLN A 172 -8.43 0.46 14.45
N TYR A 173 -8.88 1.44 15.25
CA TYR A 173 -8.21 2.72 15.43
C TYR A 173 -7.23 2.74 16.61
N CYS A 174 -7.41 1.88 17.63
CA CYS A 174 -6.62 1.90 18.87
C CYS A 174 -5.84 0.60 19.16
N LEU A 175 -6.19 -0.53 18.52
CA LEU A 175 -5.71 -1.89 18.85
C LEU A 175 -5.98 -2.33 20.30
N GLU A 176 -6.91 -1.66 20.97
CA GLU A 176 -7.34 -1.91 22.36
C GLU A 176 -8.86 -2.19 22.40
N ASP A 177 -9.34 -2.66 23.55
CA ASP A 177 -10.78 -2.72 23.85
C ASP A 177 -11.33 -1.31 24.10
N CYS A 178 -11.67 -0.63 23.00
CA CYS A 178 -12.28 0.69 23.02
C CYS A 178 -13.82 0.58 23.10
N ASN A 179 -14.42 1.14 24.16
CA ASN A 179 -15.86 1.07 24.44
C ASN A 179 -16.73 1.46 23.22
N PRO A 180 -17.56 0.53 22.68
CA PRO A 180 -18.28 0.73 21.42
C PRO A 180 -19.35 1.83 21.46
N ARG A 181 -19.78 2.26 22.66
CA ARG A 181 -20.75 3.36 22.82
C ARG A 181 -20.12 4.76 22.68
N ARG A 182 -18.80 4.88 22.53
CA ARG A 182 -18.10 6.15 22.37
C ARG A 182 -17.21 6.11 21.12
N ARG A 183 -17.07 7.24 20.42
CA ARG A 183 -16.10 7.35 19.32
C ARG A 183 -14.68 7.19 19.88
N CYS A 184 -13.88 6.32 19.26
CA CYS A 184 -12.48 6.14 19.64
C CYS A 184 -11.70 7.46 19.45
N LYS A 185 -10.86 7.84 20.43
CA LYS A 185 -10.00 9.04 20.36
C LYS A 185 -9.02 8.98 19.18
N SER A 186 -8.59 7.78 18.78
CA SER A 186 -7.67 7.58 17.66
C SER A 186 -8.34 7.55 16.28
N ARG A 187 -9.69 7.61 16.18
CA ARG A 187 -10.40 7.52 14.89
C ARG A 187 -9.95 8.58 13.86
N ASN A 188 -9.57 9.77 14.32
CA ASN A 188 -9.15 10.86 13.44
C ASN A 188 -7.63 10.83 13.13
N LYS A 189 -6.87 9.86 13.65
CA LYS A 189 -5.44 9.72 13.32
C LYS A 189 -5.31 9.05 11.96
N ARG A 190 -4.70 9.74 10.99
CA ARG A 190 -4.39 9.16 9.68
C ARG A 190 -3.35 8.05 9.79
N CYS A 191 -3.50 7.00 8.97
CA CYS A 191 -2.45 6.01 8.76
C CYS A 191 -1.25 6.66 8.04
N TRP A 192 -0.04 6.38 8.52
CA TRP A 192 1.20 6.90 7.92
C TRP A 192 1.43 6.33 6.51
N TYR A 193 1.23 5.03 6.33
CA TYR A 193 1.38 4.36 5.03
C TYR A 193 0.40 4.92 3.99
N SER A 194 -0.88 5.07 4.34
CA SER A 194 -1.90 5.68 3.46
C SER A 194 -1.54 7.13 3.12
N GLY A 195 -1.09 7.93 4.09
CA GLY A 195 -0.68 9.32 3.85
C GLY A 195 0.55 9.50 2.94
N ILE A 196 1.35 8.44 2.72
CA ILE A 196 2.44 8.45 1.74
C ILE A 196 1.90 8.24 0.32
N VAL A 197 0.98 7.29 0.13
CA VAL A 197 0.47 6.91 -1.20
C VAL A 197 -0.75 7.71 -1.67
N GLU A 198 -1.42 8.44 -0.76
CA GLU A 198 -2.59 9.32 -1.04
C GLU A 198 -2.33 10.35 -2.16
N ARG A 199 -1.05 10.63 -2.47
CA ARG A 199 -0.61 11.61 -3.48
C ARG A 199 0.31 11.03 -4.55
N THR A 200 0.30 9.70 -4.73
CA THR A 200 1.07 9.03 -5.79
C THR A 200 0.15 8.14 -6.62
N VAL A 201 0.65 7.56 -7.71
CA VAL A 201 -0.10 6.57 -8.51
C VAL A 201 -0.52 5.34 -7.70
N LEU A 202 0.06 5.11 -6.51
CA LEU A 202 -0.29 4.02 -5.60
C LEU A 202 -1.54 4.28 -4.75
N ASN A 203 -2.28 5.37 -4.98
CA ASN A 203 -3.50 5.71 -4.24
C ASN A 203 -4.57 4.60 -4.28
N PHE A 204 -4.61 3.76 -5.33
CA PHE A 204 -5.51 2.60 -5.42
C PHE A 204 -5.25 1.52 -4.36
N LEU A 205 -4.11 1.55 -3.67
CA LEU A 205 -3.79 0.63 -2.58
C LEU A 205 -4.43 1.00 -1.23
N ILE A 206 -5.06 2.17 -1.11
CA ILE A 206 -5.66 2.62 0.15
C ILE A 206 -6.95 1.82 0.44
N PRO A 207 -7.05 1.13 1.60
CA PRO A 207 -8.28 0.43 1.99
C PRO A 207 -9.46 1.37 2.21
N ASN A 208 -10.64 0.95 1.74
CA ASN A 208 -11.91 1.66 1.95
C ASN A 208 -12.53 1.35 3.33
N ASP A 209 -11.81 1.67 4.42
CA ASP A 209 -12.13 1.19 5.78
C ASP A 209 -12.48 2.28 6.80
N ASP A 210 -12.80 3.50 6.33
CA ASP A 210 -13.01 4.69 7.19
C ASP A 210 -11.79 5.05 8.08
N GLY A 211 -10.61 4.52 7.74
CA GLY A 211 -9.33 4.70 8.44
C GLY A 211 -8.98 3.55 9.40
N HIS A 212 -7.69 3.27 9.51
CA HIS A 212 -7.15 2.21 10.35
C HIS A 212 -5.89 2.67 11.11
N HIS A 213 -5.57 1.96 12.19
CA HIS A 213 -4.28 2.06 12.85
C HIS A 213 -3.18 1.52 11.93
N ARG A 214 -2.04 2.22 11.81
CA ARG A 214 -0.97 1.92 10.84
C ARG A 214 -0.50 0.45 10.82
N ALA A 215 -0.53 -0.22 11.97
CA ALA A 215 -0.14 -1.61 12.10
C ALA A 215 -1.00 -2.58 11.26
N LEU A 216 -2.24 -2.20 10.93
CA LEU A 216 -3.20 -2.99 10.15
C LEU A 216 -3.12 -2.74 8.65
N CYS A 217 -2.33 -1.76 8.21
CA CYS A 217 -2.32 -1.32 6.82
C CYS A 217 -1.74 -2.42 5.90
N SER A 218 -2.40 -2.78 4.81
CA SER A 218 -1.88 -3.74 3.84
C SER A 218 -1.01 -3.12 2.73
N ILE A 219 -0.85 -1.79 2.69
CA ILE A 219 0.01 -1.10 1.70
C ILE A 219 1.47 -1.64 1.70
N PRO A 220 2.15 -1.86 2.85
CA PRO A 220 3.51 -2.43 2.86
C PRO A 220 3.61 -3.83 2.24
N ASP A 221 2.50 -4.57 2.27
CA ASP A 221 2.38 -5.96 1.82
C ASP A 221 1.84 -6.05 0.37
N SER A 222 1.48 -4.91 -0.25
CA SER A 222 0.73 -4.84 -1.52
C SER A 222 1.58 -4.87 -2.80
N LYS A 223 2.80 -5.42 -2.76
CA LYS A 223 3.66 -5.54 -3.95
C LYS A 223 2.97 -6.28 -5.10
N ASN A 224 2.23 -7.34 -4.79
CA ASN A 224 1.53 -8.15 -5.79
C ASN A 224 0.45 -7.34 -6.51
N LYS A 225 -0.33 -6.51 -5.80
CA LYS A 225 -1.35 -5.62 -6.39
C LYS A 225 -0.75 -4.60 -7.37
N ILE A 226 0.49 -4.18 -7.13
CA ILE A 226 1.23 -3.30 -8.06
C ILE A 226 1.70 -4.09 -9.28
N ALA A 227 2.21 -5.31 -9.09
CA ALA A 227 2.62 -6.18 -10.19
C ALA A 227 1.44 -6.58 -11.10
N GLU A 228 0.28 -6.88 -10.50
CA GLU A 228 -1.00 -7.10 -11.18
C GLU A 228 -1.39 -5.86 -12.01
N ARG A 229 -1.38 -4.66 -11.42
CA ARG A 229 -1.71 -3.43 -12.16
C ARG A 229 -0.70 -3.11 -13.28
N ILE A 230 0.59 -3.41 -13.09
CA ILE A 230 1.61 -3.30 -14.14
C ILE A 230 1.32 -4.28 -15.28
N ALA A 231 0.88 -5.51 -14.98
CA ALA A 231 0.52 -6.49 -16.01
C ALA A 231 -0.73 -6.06 -16.80
N GLU A 232 -1.75 -5.50 -16.14
CA GLU A 232 -2.93 -4.92 -16.79
C GLU A 232 -2.55 -3.81 -17.79
N ILE A 233 -1.77 -2.82 -17.35
CA ILE A 233 -1.37 -1.68 -18.21
C ILE A 233 -0.47 -2.12 -19.36
N LYS A 234 0.39 -3.14 -19.15
CA LYS A 234 1.18 -3.72 -20.26
C LYS A 234 0.32 -4.38 -21.33
N GLU A 235 -0.75 -5.06 -20.95
CA GLU A 235 -1.67 -5.67 -21.91
C GLU A 235 -2.52 -4.59 -22.62
N GLU A 236 -2.93 -3.54 -21.90
CA GLU A 236 -3.61 -2.37 -22.47
C GLU A 236 -2.72 -1.66 -23.51
N LEU A 237 -1.45 -1.44 -23.19
CA LEU A 237 -0.43 -0.88 -24.09
C LEU A 237 -0.24 -1.76 -25.33
N ARG A 238 -0.09 -3.07 -25.15
CA ARG A 238 0.07 -4.05 -26.24
C ARG A 238 -1.13 -4.10 -27.20
N LEU A 239 -2.34 -3.79 -26.71
CA LEU A 239 -3.53 -3.67 -27.53
C LEU A 239 -3.58 -2.32 -28.25
N ALA A 240 -3.29 -1.21 -27.56
CA ALA A 240 -3.23 0.12 -28.18
C ALA A 240 -2.18 0.23 -29.30
N GLU A 241 -1.03 -0.44 -29.16
CA GLU A 241 -0.01 -0.54 -30.21
C GLU A 241 -0.47 -1.34 -31.45
N GLN A 242 -1.50 -2.20 -31.33
CA GLN A 242 -2.04 -2.98 -32.44
C GLN A 242 -3.08 -2.23 -33.27
N ASP A 243 -3.65 -1.15 -32.72
CA ASP A 243 -4.65 -0.29 -33.37
C ASP A 243 -4.01 0.96 -34.04
N LEU A 244 -2.68 1.04 -34.11
CA LEU A 244 -1.86 2.16 -34.64
C LEU A 244 -1.37 1.92 -36.09
#